data_AF-A0A1F8V4R3-F1
#
_entry.id   AF-A0A1F8V4R3-F1
#
_cell.length_a   1.000
_cell.length_b   1.000
_cell.length_c   1.000
_cell.angle_alpha   90.00
_cell.angle_beta   90.00
_cell.angle_gamma   90.00
#
_symmetry.space_group_name_H-M   'P 1'
#
loop_
_entity.id
_entity.type
_entity.pdbx_description
1 polymer ?
#
loop_
_entity_poly.entity_id
_entity_poly.type
_entity_poly.pdbx_seq_one_letter_code
_entity_poly.pdbx_strand_id
1 'polypeptide(L)'
;MKELTTISELSIKINVSSRTLRHWEDMGLFQSIRNPQSGWRMYDSEAVSCILITDLLRRLDLSIQDIKKILKYKSIDELIIALQSQSNKLNKAKVDLNKRRNVISEIIEITKQNQTMSLSLLESIENISTTVTVNHIKKDIINDINNKKIYSMSIGNSSYEQKYSIIILPPMRTAACHHYGLEPEDPEPALSWIINNDLLGTARFFGFNTMPYPTKDNPKFGYDFCVSIPEYIVIPDYLYKKRLPGGIYAAFSNECIHINELWNKIKEGLNNDDWKLNLDNERHILEEHMGFGIEGDNLRISVLVPVKK
;
A
#
# COMPACT_ATOMS: atom_id res chain seq x y z
N MET A 1 -11.65 26.09 40.33
CA MET A 1 -12.35 24.78 40.29
C MET A 1 -12.21 24.25 38.87
N LYS A 2 -11.81 22.99 38.67
CA LYS A 2 -11.91 22.37 37.33
C LYS A 2 -13.39 22.27 37.00
N GLU A 3 -13.86 22.92 35.93
CA GLU A 3 -15.22 22.71 35.43
C GLU A 3 -15.35 21.26 34.98
N LEU A 4 -16.32 20.54 35.57
CA LEU A 4 -16.60 19.15 35.27
C LEU A 4 -17.91 19.08 34.50
N THR A 5 -17.91 18.44 33.33
CA THR A 5 -19.09 18.28 32.48
C THR A 5 -19.70 16.88 32.68
N THR A 6 -21.02 16.79 32.75
CA THR A 6 -21.71 15.50 32.87
C THR A 6 -21.79 14.76 31.53
N ILE A 7 -21.98 13.44 31.58
CA ILE A 7 -22.18 12.63 30.36
C ILE A 7 -23.38 13.08 29.54
N SER A 8 -24.46 13.54 30.19
CA SER A 8 -25.69 13.98 29.52
C SER A 8 -25.47 15.27 28.73
N GLU A 9 -24.78 16.24 29.34
CA GLU A 9 -24.43 17.51 28.68
C GLU A 9 -23.53 17.27 27.47
N LEU A 10 -22.52 16.41 27.59
CA LEU A 10 -21.65 16.06 26.47
C LEU A 10 -22.40 15.33 25.36
N SER A 11 -23.23 14.35 25.72
CA SER A 11 -24.04 13.58 24.80
C SER A 11 -24.92 14.47 23.92
N ILE A 12 -25.57 15.48 24.53
CA ILE A 12 -26.39 16.47 23.81
C ILE A 12 -25.50 17.37 22.95
N LYS A 13 -24.39 17.89 23.50
CA LYS A 13 -23.51 18.85 22.84
C LYS A 13 -22.93 18.34 21.53
N ILE A 14 -22.52 17.07 21.48
CA ILE A 14 -21.88 16.48 20.29
C ILE A 14 -22.82 15.54 19.51
N ASN A 15 -24.08 15.44 19.91
CA ASN A 15 -25.08 14.58 19.28
C ASN A 15 -24.66 13.09 19.21
N VAL A 16 -24.07 12.58 20.29
CA VAL A 16 -23.64 11.19 20.41
C VAL A 16 -24.31 10.57 21.63
N SER A 17 -24.81 9.35 21.52
CA SER A 17 -25.51 8.70 22.65
C SER A 17 -24.60 8.53 23.86
N SER A 18 -25.16 8.62 25.08
CA SER A 18 -24.38 8.33 26.30
C SER A 18 -23.84 6.89 26.33
N ARG A 19 -24.46 5.95 25.60
CA ARG A 19 -23.94 4.58 25.41
C ARG A 19 -22.63 4.58 24.61
N THR A 20 -22.55 5.40 23.56
CA THR A 20 -21.35 5.54 22.74
C THR A 20 -20.21 6.17 23.53
N LEU A 21 -20.48 7.21 24.34
CA LEU A 21 -19.48 7.79 25.22
C LEU A 21 -18.92 6.77 26.23
N ARG A 22 -19.79 5.94 26.83
CA ARG A 22 -19.33 4.84 27.71
C ARG A 22 -18.50 3.83 26.95
N HIS A 23 -18.91 3.45 25.74
CA HIS A 23 -18.14 2.53 24.92
C HIS A 23 -16.74 3.07 24.57
N TRP A 24 -16.62 4.36 24.23
CA TRP A 24 -15.32 5.00 23.99
C TRP A 24 -14.43 5.05 25.23
N GLU A 25 -15.04 5.30 26.39
CA GLU A 25 -14.36 5.20 27.69
C GLU A 25 -13.87 3.77 27.95
N ASP A 26 -14.70 2.75 27.73
CA ASP A 26 -14.35 1.33 27.90
C ASP A 26 -13.22 0.91 26.94
N MET A 27 -13.15 1.52 25.75
CA MET A 27 -12.04 1.32 24.81
C MET A 27 -10.76 2.05 25.21
N GLY A 28 -10.81 2.88 26.25
CA GLY A 28 -9.67 3.57 26.85
C GLY A 28 -9.26 4.86 26.14
N LEU A 29 -10.21 5.55 25.50
CA LEU A 29 -9.94 6.82 24.80
C LEU A 29 -9.87 8.03 25.75
N PHE A 30 -10.54 7.94 26.90
CA PHE A 30 -10.56 8.92 27.98
C PHE A 30 -11.05 8.23 29.25
N GLN A 31 -11.00 8.92 30.39
CA GLN A 31 -11.53 8.43 31.66
C GLN A 31 -12.46 9.47 32.28
N SER A 32 -13.56 9.01 32.86
CA SER A 32 -14.42 9.83 33.71
C SER A 32 -13.97 9.82 35.17
N ILE A 33 -14.32 10.88 35.86
CA ILE A 33 -14.27 10.99 37.32
C ILE A 33 -15.68 10.71 37.85
N ARG A 34 -15.80 9.89 38.88
CA ARG A 34 -17.10 9.68 39.53
C ARG A 34 -17.37 10.79 40.54
N ASN A 35 -18.53 11.43 40.43
CA ASN A 35 -18.99 12.38 41.43
C ASN A 35 -19.17 11.63 42.78
N PRO A 36 -18.52 12.08 43.87
CA PRO A 36 -18.60 11.40 45.17
C PRO A 36 -20.01 11.33 45.77
N GLN A 37 -20.90 12.28 45.42
CA GLN A 37 -22.26 12.37 45.97
C GLN A 37 -23.29 11.64 45.13
N SER A 38 -23.23 11.77 43.79
CA SER A 38 -24.24 11.19 42.88
C SER A 38 -23.80 9.90 42.18
N GLY A 39 -22.50 9.57 42.21
CA GLY A 39 -21.92 8.44 41.48
C GLY A 39 -21.89 8.60 39.96
N TRP A 40 -22.36 9.75 39.44
CA TRP A 40 -22.42 10.03 38.01
C TRP A 40 -21.02 10.24 37.42
N ARG A 41 -20.87 9.87 36.14
CA ARG A 41 -19.66 10.13 35.37
C ARG A 41 -19.58 11.62 35.03
N MET A 42 -18.46 12.22 35.39
CA MET A 42 -18.09 13.58 35.09
C MET A 42 -16.76 13.59 34.34
N TYR A 43 -16.59 14.56 33.44
CA TYR A 43 -15.42 14.68 32.58
C TYR A 43 -14.76 16.02 32.84
N ASP A 44 -13.46 16.01 33.07
CA ASP A 44 -12.68 17.24 33.16
C ASP A 44 -12.30 17.76 31.77
N SER A 45 -11.64 18.91 31.72
CA SER A 45 -11.27 19.57 30.46
C SER A 45 -10.43 18.69 29.52
N GLU A 46 -9.57 17.83 30.06
CA GLU A 46 -8.75 16.91 29.27
C GLU A 46 -9.63 15.82 28.66
N ALA A 47 -10.47 15.16 29.46
CA ALA A 47 -11.38 14.14 28.98
C ALA A 47 -12.38 14.70 27.95
N VAL A 48 -12.92 15.91 28.18
CA VAL A 48 -13.76 16.62 27.21
C VAL A 48 -13.02 16.83 25.89
N SER A 49 -11.75 17.26 25.92
CA SER A 49 -10.95 17.45 24.71
C SER A 49 -10.75 16.13 23.94
N CYS A 50 -10.42 15.05 24.64
CA CYS A 50 -10.31 13.72 24.05
C CYS A 50 -11.61 13.24 23.40
N ILE A 51 -12.76 13.53 24.03
CA ILE A 51 -14.09 13.21 23.49
C ILE A 51 -14.37 13.98 22.19
N LEU A 52 -14.10 15.29 22.18
CA LEU A 52 -14.31 16.13 20.99
C LEU A 52 -13.42 15.70 19.82
N ILE A 53 -12.16 15.37 20.09
CA ILE A 53 -11.23 14.87 19.07
C ILE A 53 -11.68 13.49 18.58
N THR A 54 -12.09 12.59 19.48
CA THR A 54 -12.61 11.26 19.11
C THR A 54 -13.81 11.39 18.17
N ASP A 55 -14.77 12.25 18.50
CA ASP A 55 -15.95 12.49 17.68
C ASP A 55 -15.59 13.02 16.28
N LEU A 56 -14.70 14.01 16.20
CA LEU A 56 -14.21 14.54 14.92
C LEU A 56 -13.56 13.44 14.07
N LEU A 57 -12.62 12.68 14.64
CA LEU A 57 -11.89 11.64 13.91
C LEU A 57 -12.82 10.49 13.49
N ARG A 58 -13.82 10.16 14.31
CA ARG A 58 -14.84 9.16 13.94
C ARG A 58 -15.73 9.62 12.80
N ARG A 59 -16.06 10.91 12.71
CA ARG A 59 -16.78 11.49 11.56
C ARG A 59 -15.96 11.50 10.27
N LEU A 60 -14.64 11.40 10.38
CA LEU A 60 -13.72 11.22 9.26
C LEU A 60 -13.47 9.73 8.95
N ASP A 61 -14.22 8.82 9.55
CA ASP A 61 -14.12 7.36 9.41
C ASP A 61 -12.82 6.73 9.94
N LEU A 62 -12.05 7.42 10.80
CA LEU A 62 -10.87 6.81 11.44
C LEU A 62 -11.29 5.77 12.48
N SER A 63 -10.59 4.63 12.54
CA SER A 63 -10.94 3.54 13.46
C SER A 63 -10.72 3.92 14.92
N ILE A 64 -11.47 3.31 15.84
CA ILE A 64 -11.26 3.49 17.29
C ILE A 64 -9.84 3.09 17.71
N GLN A 65 -9.22 2.13 17.02
CA GLN A 65 -7.85 1.70 17.33
C GLN A 65 -6.82 2.76 16.97
N ASP A 66 -6.96 3.44 15.83
CA ASP A 66 -6.06 4.52 15.43
C ASP A 66 -6.21 5.72 16.37
N ILE A 67 -7.46 6.09 16.70
CA ILE A 67 -7.75 7.17 17.66
C ILE A 67 -7.13 6.85 19.03
N LYS A 68 -7.20 5.59 19.48
CA LYS A 68 -6.58 5.16 20.73
C LYS A 68 -5.07 5.36 20.73
N LYS A 69 -4.37 5.00 19.64
CA LYS A 69 -2.91 5.22 19.52
C LYS A 69 -2.57 6.71 19.59
N ILE A 70 -3.31 7.52 18.83
CA ILE A 70 -3.13 8.99 18.78
C ILE A 70 -3.29 9.59 20.18
N LEU A 71 -4.39 9.28 20.88
CA LEU A 71 -4.69 9.85 22.19
C LEU A 71 -3.77 9.32 23.30
N LYS A 72 -3.42 8.03 23.27
CA LYS A 72 -2.56 7.40 24.29
C LYS A 72 -1.14 7.97 24.27
N TYR A 73 -0.56 8.15 23.08
CA TYR A 73 0.82 8.62 22.94
C TYR A 73 0.91 10.14 22.72
N LYS A 74 -0.22 10.84 22.61
CA LYS A 74 -0.30 12.27 22.24
C LYS A 74 0.60 12.59 21.03
N SER A 75 0.66 11.64 20.09
CA SER A 75 1.61 11.67 18.97
C SER A 75 1.02 12.44 17.79
N ILE A 76 1.68 13.53 17.42
CA ILE A 76 1.33 14.32 16.22
C ILE A 76 1.60 13.48 14.96
N ASP A 77 2.66 12.67 14.95
CA ASP A 77 3.03 11.85 13.81
C ASP A 77 1.97 10.78 13.52
N GLU A 78 1.48 10.08 14.56
CA GLU A 78 0.38 9.10 14.41
C GLU A 78 -0.90 9.76 13.88
N LEU A 79 -1.19 10.99 14.31
CA LEU A 79 -2.33 11.75 13.80
C LEU A 79 -2.15 12.10 12.31
N ILE A 80 -0.98 12.59 11.92
CA ILE A 80 -0.66 12.91 10.53
C ILE A 80 -0.77 11.66 9.67
N ILE A 81 -0.18 10.53 10.09
CA ILE A 81 -0.22 9.26 9.37
C ILE A 81 -1.66 8.79 9.16
N ALA A 82 -2.48 8.80 10.22
CA ALA A 82 -3.87 8.35 10.12
C ALA A 82 -4.72 9.25 9.20
N LEU A 83 -4.54 10.58 9.29
CA LEU A 83 -5.24 11.53 8.43
C LEU A 83 -4.79 11.44 6.97
N GLN A 84 -3.50 11.27 6.71
CA GLN A 84 -2.97 11.05 5.36
C GLN A 84 -3.48 9.74 4.76
N SER A 85 -3.47 8.65 5.53
CA SER A 85 -4.03 7.36 5.10
C SER A 85 -5.51 7.51 4.71
N GLN A 86 -6.30 8.21 5.54
CA GLN A 86 -7.70 8.43 5.24
C GLN A 86 -7.93 9.34 4.02
N SER A 87 -7.15 10.41 3.89
CA SER A 87 -7.17 11.29 2.71
C SER A 87 -6.85 10.51 1.44
N ASN A 88 -5.85 9.62 1.48
CA ASN A 88 -5.49 8.76 0.37
C ASN A 88 -6.62 7.78 0.00
N LYS A 89 -7.30 7.17 0.99
CA LYS A 89 -8.50 6.33 0.75
C LYS A 89 -9.61 7.11 0.05
N LEU A 90 -9.89 8.34 0.50
CA LEU A 90 -10.89 9.20 -0.14
C LEU A 90 -10.50 9.59 -1.56
N ASN A 91 -9.22 9.88 -1.80
CA ASN A 91 -8.71 10.17 -3.14
C ASN A 91 -8.83 8.95 -4.08
N LYS A 92 -8.48 7.75 -3.61
CA LYS A 92 -8.68 6.49 -4.34
C LYS A 92 -10.17 6.31 -4.70
N ALA A 93 -11.06 6.42 -3.72
CA ALA A 93 -12.50 6.31 -3.93
C ALA A 93 -13.02 7.35 -4.94
N LYS A 94 -12.55 8.61 -4.88
CA LYS A 94 -12.90 9.66 -5.83
C LYS A 94 -12.44 9.33 -7.25
N VAL A 95 -11.22 8.81 -7.39
CA VAL A 95 -10.70 8.35 -8.67
C VAL A 95 -11.57 7.24 -9.23
N ASP A 96 -11.93 6.24 -8.44
CA ASP A 96 -12.76 5.12 -8.89
C ASP A 96 -14.19 5.53 -9.25
N LEU A 97 -14.79 6.44 -8.47
CA LEU A 97 -16.09 7.03 -8.80
C LEU A 97 -16.03 7.77 -10.14
N ASN A 98 -14.97 8.55 -10.38
CA ASN A 98 -14.80 9.23 -11.67
C ASN A 98 -14.58 8.25 -12.82
N LYS A 99 -13.84 7.16 -12.61
CA LYS A 99 -13.66 6.10 -13.61
C LYS A 99 -15.00 5.48 -13.98
N ARG A 100 -15.78 5.01 -12.99
CA ARG A 100 -17.12 4.44 -13.20
C ARG A 100 -18.05 5.42 -13.93
N ARG A 101 -18.01 6.69 -13.55
CA ARG A 101 -18.76 7.76 -14.22
C ARG A 101 -18.37 7.87 -15.70
N ASN A 102 -17.08 7.81 -16.03
CA ASN A 102 -16.62 7.91 -17.42
C ASN A 102 -17.09 6.70 -18.26
N VAL A 103 -17.04 5.49 -17.70
CA VAL A 103 -17.58 4.27 -18.35
C VAL A 103 -19.07 4.44 -18.65
N ILE A 104 -19.83 4.89 -17.65
CA ILE A 104 -21.26 5.16 -17.82
C ILE A 104 -21.48 6.18 -18.94
N SER A 105 -20.71 7.27 -18.99
CA SER A 105 -20.81 8.28 -20.05
C SER A 105 -20.52 7.70 -21.44
N GLU A 106 -19.50 6.86 -21.57
CA GLU A 106 -19.12 6.25 -22.85
C GLU A 106 -20.20 5.26 -23.35
N ILE A 107 -20.71 4.42 -22.45
CA ILE A 107 -21.83 3.51 -22.74
C ILE A 107 -23.06 4.33 -23.18
N ILE A 108 -23.36 5.44 -22.51
CA ILE A 108 -24.47 6.32 -22.88
C ILE A 108 -24.28 6.86 -24.31
N GLU A 109 -23.08 7.35 -24.66
CA GLU A 109 -22.83 7.93 -25.98
C GLU A 109 -22.96 6.91 -27.10
N ILE A 110 -22.41 5.70 -26.94
CA ILE A 110 -22.53 4.65 -27.96
C ILE A 110 -23.98 4.15 -28.03
N THR A 111 -24.69 4.05 -26.90
CA THR A 111 -26.10 3.64 -26.90
C THR A 111 -26.97 4.67 -27.64
N LYS A 112 -26.72 5.97 -27.47
CA LYS A 112 -27.45 7.04 -28.20
C LYS A 112 -27.31 6.97 -29.72
N GLN A 113 -26.19 6.46 -30.21
CA GLN A 113 -25.92 6.33 -31.65
C GLN A 113 -26.65 5.14 -32.28
N ASN A 114 -27.29 4.29 -31.47
CA ASN A 114 -27.94 3.07 -31.91
C ASN A 114 -29.46 3.17 -31.71
N GLN A 115 -30.22 2.76 -32.73
CA GLN A 115 -31.69 2.79 -32.69
C GLN A 115 -32.30 1.54 -32.04
N THR A 116 -31.56 0.44 -31.99
CA THR A 116 -31.99 -0.85 -31.43
C THR A 116 -30.85 -1.54 -30.70
N MET A 117 -31.19 -2.48 -29.82
CA MET A 117 -30.22 -3.27 -29.06
C MET A 117 -29.69 -4.43 -29.91
N SER A 118 -28.69 -4.16 -30.75
CA SER A 118 -28.06 -5.16 -31.63
C SER A 118 -26.90 -5.90 -30.96
N LEU A 119 -26.52 -7.05 -31.52
CA LEU A 119 -25.31 -7.80 -31.09
C LEU A 119 -24.04 -6.95 -31.19
N SER A 120 -23.91 -6.14 -32.25
CA SER A 120 -22.76 -5.24 -32.43
C SER A 120 -22.64 -4.18 -31.33
N LEU A 121 -23.77 -3.71 -30.79
CA LEU A 121 -23.79 -2.78 -29.67
C LEU A 121 -23.34 -3.48 -28.37
N LEU A 122 -23.81 -4.71 -28.13
CA LEU A 122 -23.42 -5.50 -26.97
C LEU A 122 -21.91 -5.79 -26.97
N GLU A 123 -21.34 -6.18 -28.11
CA GLU A 123 -19.89 -6.37 -28.28
C GLU A 123 -19.11 -5.07 -28.03
N SER A 124 -19.62 -3.93 -28.50
CA SER A 124 -19.00 -2.62 -28.27
C SER A 124 -18.98 -2.25 -26.78
N ILE A 125 -20.06 -2.55 -26.05
CA ILE A 125 -20.16 -2.33 -24.59
C ILE A 125 -19.21 -3.27 -23.83
N GLU A 126 -19.12 -4.53 -24.22
CA GLU A 126 -18.20 -5.51 -23.62
C GLU A 126 -16.73 -5.10 -23.78
N ASN A 127 -16.36 -4.59 -24.96
CA ASN A 127 -15.01 -4.09 -25.24
C ASN A 127 -14.61 -2.87 -24.39
N ILE A 128 -15.57 -2.02 -24.01
CA ILE A 128 -15.33 -0.93 -23.07
C ILE A 128 -15.04 -1.51 -21.69
N SER A 129 -15.79 -2.55 -21.27
CA SER A 129 -15.57 -3.22 -19.99
C SER A 129 -14.17 -3.83 -19.87
N THR A 130 -13.68 -4.51 -20.93
CA THR A 130 -12.34 -5.12 -20.93
C THR A 130 -11.22 -4.08 -20.91
N THR A 131 -11.34 -3.01 -21.71
CA THR A 131 -10.38 -1.90 -21.75
C THR A 131 -10.31 -1.15 -20.41
N VAL A 132 -11.45 -0.98 -19.75
CA VAL A 132 -11.56 -0.38 -18.42
C VAL A 132 -10.87 -1.25 -17.38
N THR A 133 -11.13 -2.56 -17.36
CA THR A 133 -10.46 -3.49 -16.43
C THR A 133 -8.93 -3.44 -16.54
N VAL A 134 -8.40 -3.44 -17.76
CA VAL A 134 -6.95 -3.31 -18.01
C VAL A 134 -6.41 -1.97 -17.51
N ASN A 135 -7.12 -0.87 -17.78
CA ASN A 135 -6.72 0.46 -17.29
C ASN A 135 -6.84 0.63 -15.77
N HIS A 136 -7.80 -0.05 -15.13
CA HIS A 136 -7.94 -0.09 -13.69
C HIS A 136 -6.76 -0.81 -13.06
N ILE A 137 -6.44 -2.03 -13.51
CA ILE A 137 -5.28 -2.79 -13.04
C ILE A 137 -3.99 -1.98 -13.23
N LYS A 138 -3.78 -1.38 -14.41
CA LYS A 138 -2.62 -0.51 -14.66
C LYS A 138 -2.55 0.67 -13.69
N LYS A 139 -3.65 1.38 -13.49
CA LYS A 139 -3.68 2.60 -12.67
C LYS A 139 -3.55 2.31 -11.18
N ASP A 140 -4.09 1.20 -10.70
CA ASP A 140 -3.96 0.80 -9.31
C ASP A 140 -2.52 0.36 -9.02
N ILE A 141 -1.89 -0.34 -9.96
CA ILE A 141 -0.45 -0.67 -9.91
C ILE A 141 0.43 0.58 -9.93
N ILE A 142 0.21 1.50 -10.88
CA ILE A 142 0.98 2.75 -10.99
C ILE A 142 0.79 3.64 -9.74
N ASN A 143 -0.43 3.76 -9.22
CA ASN A 143 -0.70 4.56 -8.03
C ASN A 143 -0.05 3.97 -6.77
N ASP A 144 -0.02 2.65 -6.62
CA ASP A 144 0.62 2.02 -5.47
C ASP A 144 2.15 2.10 -5.55
N ILE A 145 2.74 2.02 -6.76
CA ILE A 145 4.16 2.32 -7.00
C ILE A 145 4.46 3.78 -6.60
N ASN A 146 3.65 4.73 -7.08
CA ASN A 146 3.84 6.17 -6.83
C ASN A 146 3.60 6.58 -5.37
N ASN A 147 2.60 6.01 -4.69
CA ASN A 147 2.31 6.32 -3.28
C ASN A 147 3.46 5.85 -2.36
N LYS A 148 4.20 4.81 -2.75
CA LYS A 148 5.36 4.32 -1.99
C LYS A 148 6.56 5.28 -2.04
N LYS A 149 6.67 6.07 -3.12
CA LYS A 149 7.67 7.13 -3.29
C LYS A 149 7.55 8.25 -2.26
N ILE A 150 6.34 8.51 -1.77
CA ILE A 150 6.06 9.56 -0.78
C ILE A 150 6.41 9.06 0.64
N TYR A 151 6.15 7.78 0.94
CA TYR A 151 6.51 7.19 2.24
C TYR A 151 8.02 7.01 2.43
N SER A 152 8.80 6.83 1.36
CA SER A 152 10.27 6.77 1.44
C SER A 152 10.95 8.13 1.69
N MET A 153 10.19 9.24 1.70
CA MET A 153 10.68 10.58 2.05
C MET A 153 10.19 11.07 3.42
N SER A 154 9.35 10.33 4.13
CA SER A 154 8.72 10.80 5.37
C SER A 154 8.35 9.65 6.30
N ILE A 155 9.28 9.17 7.12
CA ILE A 155 9.06 8.66 8.49
C ILE A 155 10.42 8.57 9.18
N GLY A 156 10.50 9.15 10.38
CA GLY A 156 11.62 9.00 11.30
C GLY A 156 11.53 7.70 12.09
N ASN A 157 12.69 7.16 12.42
CA ASN A 157 12.98 6.01 13.29
C ASN A 157 11.84 5.64 14.27
N SER A 158 11.20 4.50 14.06
CA SER A 158 10.55 3.76 15.15
C SER A 158 11.07 2.32 15.16
N SER A 159 11.54 1.92 16.33
CA SER A 159 12.17 0.64 16.63
C SER A 159 11.10 -0.46 16.75
N TYR A 160 10.88 -1.24 15.70
CA TYR A 160 10.28 -2.57 15.79
C TYR A 160 11.31 -3.61 15.33
N GLU A 161 11.61 -4.60 16.18
CA GLU A 161 12.42 -5.77 15.83
C GLU A 161 11.68 -6.61 14.79
N GLN A 162 11.98 -6.39 13.52
CA GLN A 162 11.36 -7.10 12.41
C GLN A 162 12.26 -8.27 12.00
N LYS A 163 11.80 -9.50 12.22
CA LYS A 163 12.52 -10.74 11.89
C LYS A 163 12.25 -11.17 10.45
N TYR A 164 13.29 -11.47 9.68
CA TYR A 164 13.19 -11.94 8.29
C TYR A 164 12.87 -13.45 8.21
N SER A 165 12.36 -13.90 7.06
CA SER A 165 12.13 -15.33 6.78
C SER A 165 13.07 -15.82 5.69
N ILE A 166 13.59 -17.05 5.79
CA ILE A 166 14.37 -17.66 4.70
C ILE A 166 13.42 -18.31 3.70
N ILE A 167 13.58 -17.98 2.43
CA ILE A 167 12.83 -18.57 1.31
C ILE A 167 13.79 -19.11 0.25
N ILE A 168 13.31 -20.05 -0.56
CA ILE A 168 14.03 -20.60 -1.71
C ILE A 168 13.26 -20.23 -2.97
N LEU A 169 13.92 -19.52 -3.87
CA LEU A 169 13.38 -19.23 -5.20
C LEU A 169 13.93 -20.26 -6.20
N PRO A 170 13.08 -20.88 -7.03
CA PRO A 170 13.56 -21.66 -8.16
C PRO A 170 14.20 -20.72 -9.20
N PRO A 171 15.07 -21.24 -10.08
CA PRO A 171 15.47 -20.51 -11.28
C PRO A 171 14.24 -20.22 -12.15
N MET A 172 14.10 -18.99 -12.61
CA MET A 172 12.93 -18.53 -13.37
C MET A 172 13.36 -17.93 -14.69
N ARG A 173 12.62 -18.25 -15.76
CA ARG A 173 12.65 -17.49 -17.00
C ARG A 173 11.74 -16.28 -16.85
N THR A 174 12.24 -15.10 -17.21
CA THR A 174 11.49 -13.86 -17.10
C THR A 174 11.50 -13.08 -18.41
N ALA A 175 10.40 -12.39 -18.70
CA ALA A 175 10.44 -11.24 -19.60
C ALA A 175 10.74 -9.99 -18.77
N ALA A 176 11.54 -9.09 -19.30
CA ALA A 176 11.97 -7.90 -18.58
C ALA A 176 11.93 -6.65 -19.46
N CYS A 177 11.67 -5.51 -18.83
CA CYS A 177 11.86 -4.17 -19.38
C CYS A 177 12.88 -3.40 -18.53
N HIS A 178 13.59 -2.50 -19.19
CA HIS A 178 14.64 -1.68 -18.56
C HIS A 178 14.28 -0.21 -18.71
N HIS A 179 14.42 0.55 -17.62
CA HIS A 179 14.32 2.00 -17.65
C HIS A 179 15.53 2.63 -16.97
N TYR A 180 15.84 3.84 -17.43
CA TYR A 180 16.87 4.67 -16.85
C TYR A 180 16.35 6.10 -16.66
N GLY A 181 16.51 6.64 -15.47
CA GLY A 181 15.99 7.97 -15.16
C GLY A 181 16.14 8.34 -13.69
N LEU A 182 15.50 9.43 -13.29
CA LEU A 182 15.38 9.82 -11.89
C LEU A 182 14.40 8.90 -11.14
N GLU A 183 13.46 8.32 -11.88
CA GLU A 183 12.35 7.52 -11.38
C GLU A 183 12.09 6.32 -12.31
N PRO A 184 13.07 5.44 -12.52
CA PRO A 184 13.03 4.36 -13.52
C PRO A 184 12.13 3.17 -13.13
N GLU A 185 11.44 3.21 -11.98
CA GLU A 185 10.64 2.10 -11.43
C GLU A 185 9.27 1.97 -12.14
N ASP A 186 9.28 1.92 -13.47
CA ASP A 186 8.10 1.74 -14.31
C ASP A 186 7.99 0.25 -14.73
N PRO A 187 6.88 -0.44 -14.45
CA PRO A 187 6.68 -1.84 -14.85
C PRO A 187 6.25 -2.00 -16.32
N GLU A 188 5.95 -0.93 -17.04
CA GLU A 188 5.61 -0.99 -18.46
C GLU A 188 6.85 -1.19 -19.35
N PRO A 189 6.76 -1.78 -20.56
CA PRO A 189 5.60 -2.42 -21.16
C PRO A 189 5.33 -3.84 -20.63
N ALA A 190 6.15 -4.37 -19.70
CA ALA A 190 6.04 -5.76 -19.25
C ALA A 190 4.69 -6.06 -18.58
N LEU A 191 4.15 -5.10 -17.82
CA LEU A 191 2.85 -5.22 -17.19
C LEU A 191 1.69 -5.27 -18.20
N SER A 192 1.65 -4.36 -19.18
CA SER A 192 0.65 -4.43 -20.26
C SER A 192 0.69 -5.77 -20.96
N TRP A 193 1.90 -6.26 -21.26
CA TRP A 193 2.08 -7.49 -22.01
C TRP A 193 1.51 -8.70 -21.28
N ILE A 194 1.82 -8.90 -20.00
CA ILE A 194 1.32 -10.07 -19.25
C ILE A 194 -0.17 -10.02 -18.98
N ILE A 195 -0.76 -8.83 -18.83
CA ILE A 195 -2.22 -8.67 -18.70
C ILE A 195 -2.90 -9.05 -20.01
N ASN A 196 -2.42 -8.50 -21.14
CA ASN A 196 -3.01 -8.75 -22.46
C ASN A 196 -2.85 -10.21 -22.94
N ASN A 197 -1.99 -11.01 -22.30
CA ASN A 197 -1.76 -12.42 -22.61
C ASN A 197 -2.28 -13.38 -21.53
N ASP A 198 -3.10 -12.89 -20.59
CA ASP A 198 -3.69 -13.67 -19.49
C ASP A 198 -2.67 -14.46 -18.65
N LEU A 199 -1.47 -13.91 -18.47
CA LEU A 199 -0.37 -14.57 -17.75
C LEU A 199 -0.35 -14.24 -16.26
N LEU A 200 -1.20 -13.32 -15.80
CA LEU A 200 -1.18 -12.76 -14.43
C LEU A 200 -1.26 -13.84 -13.34
N GLY A 201 -2.08 -14.88 -13.54
CA GLY A 201 -2.28 -15.94 -12.54
C GLY A 201 -1.05 -16.84 -12.30
N THR A 202 -0.06 -16.81 -13.20
CA THR A 202 1.18 -17.61 -13.10
C THR A 202 2.44 -16.74 -12.92
N ALA A 203 2.27 -15.42 -12.99
CA ALA A 203 3.35 -14.45 -12.99
C ALA A 203 3.76 -14.06 -11.57
N ARG A 204 5.06 -14.15 -11.28
CA ARG A 204 5.72 -13.49 -10.17
C ARG A 204 6.47 -12.28 -10.71
N PHE A 205 6.43 -11.17 -10.00
CA PHE A 205 7.00 -9.91 -10.44
C PHE A 205 8.13 -9.51 -9.53
N PHE A 206 9.24 -9.13 -10.15
CA PHE A 206 10.44 -8.70 -9.44
C PHE A 206 10.96 -7.43 -10.06
N GLY A 207 11.25 -6.45 -9.21
CA GLY A 207 12.02 -5.27 -9.57
C GLY A 207 13.41 -5.30 -8.95
N PHE A 208 14.41 -4.76 -9.63
CA PHE A 208 15.75 -4.60 -9.05
C PHE A 208 16.54 -3.48 -9.76
N ASN A 209 17.44 -2.85 -9.01
CA ASN A 209 18.33 -1.83 -9.52
C ASN A 209 19.37 -2.43 -10.47
N THR A 210 19.65 -1.70 -11.54
CA THR A 210 20.72 -2.00 -12.49
C THR A 210 21.69 -0.84 -12.61
N MET A 211 22.84 -1.11 -13.22
CA MET A 211 23.79 -0.05 -13.53
C MET A 211 23.22 0.93 -14.58
N PRO A 212 23.55 2.23 -14.48
CA PRO A 212 24.34 2.84 -13.40
C PRO A 212 23.52 2.99 -12.11
N TYR A 213 24.18 2.87 -10.97
CA TYR A 213 23.58 3.10 -9.65
C TYR A 213 23.59 4.59 -9.30
N PRO A 214 22.63 5.08 -8.50
CA PRO A 214 22.52 6.50 -8.19
C PRO A 214 23.70 6.95 -7.30
N THR A 215 24.27 8.11 -7.62
CA THR A 215 25.30 8.77 -6.81
C THR A 215 24.83 10.15 -6.36
N LYS A 216 25.58 10.78 -5.44
CA LYS A 216 25.28 12.15 -4.99
C LYS A 216 25.31 13.16 -6.15
N ASP A 217 26.18 12.93 -7.13
CA ASP A 217 26.39 13.85 -8.26
C ASP A 217 25.51 13.50 -9.47
N ASN A 218 25.04 12.24 -9.56
CA ASN A 218 24.08 11.81 -10.57
C ASN A 218 23.00 10.91 -9.94
N PRO A 219 21.82 11.48 -9.61
CA PRO A 219 20.74 10.72 -8.97
C PRO A 219 20.00 9.77 -9.92
N LYS A 220 20.31 9.77 -11.23
CA LYS A 220 19.68 8.85 -12.18
C LYS A 220 20.23 7.44 -12.01
N PHE A 221 19.36 6.46 -12.11
CA PHE A 221 19.73 5.05 -12.03
C PHE A 221 18.94 4.19 -13.01
N GLY A 222 19.44 2.97 -13.24
CA GLY A 222 18.75 1.95 -14.03
C GLY A 222 17.89 1.07 -13.14
N TYR A 223 16.75 0.64 -13.65
CA TYR A 223 15.87 -0.31 -12.98
C TYR A 223 15.27 -1.27 -13.99
N ASP A 224 15.35 -2.56 -13.67
CA ASP A 224 14.71 -3.60 -14.44
C ASP A 224 13.47 -4.07 -13.69
N PHE A 225 12.37 -4.16 -14.43
CA PHE A 225 11.17 -4.85 -13.97
C PHE A 225 11.01 -6.13 -14.76
N CYS A 226 10.89 -7.27 -14.07
CA CYS A 226 10.80 -8.57 -14.70
C CYS A 226 9.66 -9.42 -14.15
N VAL A 227 9.10 -10.24 -15.03
CA VAL A 227 7.94 -11.08 -14.73
C VAL A 227 8.24 -12.51 -15.11
N SER A 228 7.99 -13.45 -14.20
CA SER A 228 8.20 -14.88 -14.45
C SER A 228 7.20 -15.39 -15.46
N ILE A 229 7.69 -16.18 -16.42
CA ILE A 229 6.87 -16.75 -17.49
C ILE A 229 7.20 -18.24 -17.68
N PRO A 230 6.24 -19.04 -18.15
CA PRO A 230 6.51 -20.40 -18.59
C PRO A 230 7.55 -20.46 -19.72
N GLU A 231 8.26 -21.58 -19.84
CA GLU A 231 9.33 -21.74 -20.85
C GLU A 231 8.83 -21.66 -22.29
N TYR A 232 7.58 -22.04 -22.55
CA TYR A 232 6.98 -22.07 -23.89
C TYR A 232 6.46 -20.70 -24.37
N ILE A 233 6.37 -19.70 -23.50
CA ILE A 233 5.88 -18.37 -23.88
C ILE A 233 6.93 -17.64 -24.72
N VAL A 234 6.54 -17.15 -25.90
CA VAL A 234 7.41 -16.31 -26.75
C VAL A 234 7.43 -14.89 -26.18
N ILE A 235 8.64 -14.36 -25.97
CA ILE A 235 8.83 -12.98 -25.47
C ILE A 235 8.82 -12.06 -26.70
N PRO A 236 8.01 -10.99 -26.71
CA PRO A 236 8.00 -10.03 -27.81
C PRO A 236 9.29 -9.20 -27.83
N ASP A 237 9.71 -8.71 -29.00
CA ASP A 237 11.01 -8.05 -29.21
C ASP A 237 11.23 -6.77 -28.38
N TYR A 238 10.15 -6.12 -27.92
CA TYR A 238 10.22 -4.94 -27.04
C TYR A 238 10.46 -5.27 -25.56
N LEU A 239 10.45 -6.55 -25.21
CA LEU A 239 10.88 -7.07 -23.92
C LEU A 239 12.12 -7.95 -24.15
N TYR A 240 13.01 -8.00 -23.17
CA TYR A 240 14.17 -8.87 -23.27
C TYR A 240 14.05 -10.05 -22.31
N LYS A 241 14.70 -11.15 -22.69
CA LYS A 241 14.77 -12.36 -21.87
C LYS A 241 15.79 -12.16 -20.76
N LYS A 242 15.38 -12.37 -19.51
CA LYS A 242 16.29 -12.52 -18.37
C LYS A 242 16.07 -13.88 -17.70
N ARG A 243 17.13 -14.45 -17.14
CA ARG A 243 17.05 -15.64 -16.29
C ARG A 243 17.38 -15.19 -14.87
N LEU A 244 16.45 -15.38 -13.95
CA LEU A 244 16.75 -15.26 -12.54
C LEU A 244 17.30 -16.62 -12.09
N PRO A 245 18.51 -16.68 -11.51
CA PRO A 245 19.15 -17.96 -11.15
C PRO A 245 18.47 -18.65 -9.96
N GLY A 246 17.59 -17.96 -9.24
CA GLY A 246 17.01 -18.45 -7.99
C GLY A 246 18.08 -18.57 -6.90
N GLY A 247 17.76 -19.35 -5.87
CA GLY A 247 18.62 -19.57 -4.71
C GLY A 247 17.93 -19.26 -3.40
N ILE A 248 18.73 -19.09 -2.34
CA ILE A 248 18.26 -18.83 -0.98
C ILE A 248 18.20 -17.32 -0.76
N TYR A 249 17.08 -16.83 -0.27
CA TYR A 249 16.85 -15.42 0.00
C TYR A 249 16.33 -15.21 1.43
N ALA A 250 16.80 -14.16 2.08
CA ALA A 250 16.16 -13.59 3.25
C ALA A 250 15.07 -12.63 2.78
N ALA A 251 13.82 -12.97 3.09
CA ALA A 251 12.62 -12.20 2.79
C ALA A 251 12.25 -11.29 3.96
N PHE A 252 12.20 -9.99 3.70
CA PHE A 252 11.79 -8.96 4.65
C PHE A 252 10.40 -8.45 4.24
N SER A 253 9.40 -8.60 5.13
CA SER A 253 8.03 -8.15 4.89
C SER A 253 7.88 -6.64 5.14
N ASN A 254 7.20 -5.95 4.21
CA ASN A 254 7.19 -4.50 4.05
C ASN A 254 6.23 -3.72 4.99
N GLU A 255 6.21 -4.01 6.29
CA GLU A 255 5.80 -2.95 7.22
C GLU A 255 7.00 -1.99 7.36
N CYS A 256 7.13 -1.06 6.40
CA CYS A 256 8.05 0.08 6.37
C CYS A 256 9.54 -0.24 6.55
N ILE A 257 10.30 -0.32 5.45
CA ILE A 257 11.76 -0.31 5.51
C ILE A 257 12.30 0.69 4.47
N HIS A 258 12.90 1.79 4.91
CA HIS A 258 13.73 2.62 4.03
C HIS A 258 14.94 1.82 3.55
N ILE A 259 15.45 2.04 2.34
CA ILE A 259 16.62 1.29 1.82
C ILE A 259 17.84 1.35 2.76
N ASN A 260 18.05 2.47 3.45
CA ASN A 260 19.12 2.63 4.43
C ASN A 260 18.88 1.84 5.72
N GLU A 261 17.63 1.75 6.18
CA GLU A 261 17.25 0.91 7.32
C GLU A 261 17.31 -0.57 6.96
N LEU A 262 16.99 -0.93 5.71
CA LEU A 262 17.16 -2.29 5.20
C LEU A 262 18.63 -2.69 5.27
N TRP A 263 19.55 -1.82 4.81
CA TRP A 263 20.98 -2.11 4.90
C TRP A 263 21.49 -2.25 6.34
N ASN A 264 20.96 -1.47 7.28
CA ASN A 264 21.28 -1.63 8.70
C ASN A 264 20.72 -2.95 9.25
N LYS A 265 19.45 -3.29 8.95
CA LYS A 265 18.81 -4.55 9.34
C LYS A 265 19.49 -5.78 8.72
N ILE A 266 19.95 -5.69 7.46
CA ILE A 266 20.76 -6.71 6.80
C ILE A 266 22.06 -6.94 7.58
N LYS A 267 22.75 -5.86 7.98
CA LYS A 267 24.01 -5.94 8.75
C LYS A 267 23.79 -6.47 10.17
N GLU A 268 22.69 -6.14 10.82
CA GLU A 268 22.39 -6.59 12.19
C GLU A 268 21.86 -8.03 12.23
N GLY A 269 20.97 -8.39 11.30
CA GLY A 269 20.30 -9.70 11.28
C GLY A 269 21.16 -10.83 10.69
N LEU A 270 21.81 -10.60 9.54
CA LEU A 270 22.57 -11.67 8.88
C LEU A 270 23.85 -12.04 9.63
N ASN A 271 24.49 -11.08 10.30
CA ASN A 271 25.71 -11.33 11.08
C ASN A 271 25.49 -12.20 12.32
N ASN A 272 24.25 -12.30 12.83
CA ASN A 272 23.94 -13.07 14.03
C ASN A 272 23.49 -14.53 13.75
N ASP A 273 23.12 -14.86 12.50
CA ASP A 273 22.42 -16.12 12.16
C ASP A 273 23.23 -17.04 11.20
N ASP A 274 24.56 -16.88 11.09
CA ASP A 274 25.46 -17.61 10.17
C ASP A 274 25.15 -17.43 8.66
N TRP A 275 24.35 -16.44 8.27
CA TRP A 275 24.03 -16.17 6.87
C TRP A 275 24.88 -15.02 6.31
N LYS A 276 25.41 -15.19 5.10
CA LYS A 276 26.22 -14.18 4.40
C LYS A 276 25.52 -13.73 3.13
N LEU A 277 25.69 -12.46 2.78
CA LEU A 277 25.22 -11.93 1.49
C LEU A 277 25.81 -12.74 0.33
N ASN A 278 24.97 -13.04 -0.65
CA ASN A 278 25.33 -13.78 -1.85
C ASN A 278 24.97 -13.00 -3.11
N LEU A 279 25.51 -11.79 -3.22
CA LEU A 279 25.34 -10.90 -4.37
C LEU A 279 26.37 -11.22 -5.45
N ASP A 280 25.92 -11.26 -6.70
CA ASP A 280 26.75 -11.30 -7.89
C ASP A 280 26.04 -10.58 -9.05
N ASN A 281 26.60 -10.65 -10.26
CA ASN A 281 26.04 -9.96 -11.44
C ASN A 281 24.64 -10.47 -11.85
N GLU A 282 24.23 -11.65 -11.39
CA GLU A 282 22.94 -12.28 -11.69
C GLU A 282 22.00 -12.33 -10.47
N ARG A 283 22.56 -12.26 -9.25
CA ARG A 283 21.84 -12.32 -7.97
C ARG A 283 21.70 -10.92 -7.38
N HIS A 284 20.66 -10.24 -7.80
CA HIS A 284 20.27 -8.94 -7.28
C HIS A 284 19.44 -9.06 -5.98
N ILE A 285 19.36 -7.98 -5.22
CA ILE A 285 18.29 -7.80 -4.24
C ILE A 285 17.01 -7.58 -5.05
N LEU A 286 16.01 -8.43 -4.82
CA LEU A 286 14.75 -8.38 -5.57
C LEU A 286 13.66 -7.75 -4.71
N GLU A 287 12.87 -6.90 -5.32
CA GLU A 287 11.60 -6.45 -4.79
C GLU A 287 10.53 -7.35 -5.40
N GLU A 288 10.02 -8.32 -4.63
CA GLU A 288 8.92 -9.16 -5.10
C GLU A 288 7.59 -8.45 -4.84
N HIS A 289 6.85 -8.19 -5.90
CA HIS A 289 5.53 -7.57 -5.84
C HIS A 289 4.46 -8.68 -5.90
N MET A 290 3.68 -8.85 -4.84
CA MET A 290 2.62 -9.86 -4.71
C MET A 290 1.24 -9.22 -4.59
N GLY A 291 0.21 -9.90 -5.11
CA GLY A 291 -1.20 -9.50 -4.93
C GLY A 291 -1.79 -8.71 -6.10
N PHE A 292 -1.16 -8.73 -7.28
CA PHE A 292 -1.72 -8.11 -8.48
C PHE A 292 -3.06 -8.76 -8.88
N GLY A 293 -4.10 -7.95 -9.12
CA GLY A 293 -5.39 -8.40 -9.63
C GLY A 293 -6.33 -9.07 -8.62
N ILE A 294 -6.04 -9.03 -7.32
CA ILE A 294 -6.93 -9.54 -6.27
C ILE A 294 -7.84 -8.38 -5.81
N GLU A 295 -9.18 -8.58 -5.84
CA GLU A 295 -10.12 -7.60 -5.27
C GLU A 295 -9.85 -7.41 -3.77
N GLY A 296 -9.46 -6.17 -3.40
CA GLY A 296 -9.04 -5.80 -2.06
C GLY A 296 -7.53 -5.58 -1.98
N ASP A 297 -7.11 -4.33 -2.25
CA ASP A 297 -5.73 -3.80 -2.19
C ASP A 297 -4.92 -4.34 -1.01
N ASN A 298 -4.21 -5.44 -1.22
CA ASN A 298 -3.16 -5.91 -0.33
C ASN A 298 -1.94 -6.29 -1.19
N LEU A 299 -1.48 -5.35 -2.03
CA LEU A 299 -0.21 -5.52 -2.72
C LEU A 299 0.90 -5.55 -1.66
N ARG A 300 1.50 -6.73 -1.48
CA ARG A 300 2.59 -6.94 -0.53
C ARG A 300 3.88 -6.97 -1.31
N ILE A 301 4.80 -6.07 -0.96
CA ILE A 301 6.17 -6.16 -1.46
C ILE A 301 7.00 -6.90 -0.42
N SER A 302 7.84 -7.83 -0.86
CA SER A 302 8.86 -8.43 -0.02
C SER A 302 10.22 -8.09 -0.61
N VAL A 303 11.13 -7.59 0.23
CA VAL A 303 12.51 -7.41 -0.21
C VAL A 303 13.25 -8.72 0.02
N LEU A 304 13.77 -9.28 -1.06
CA LEU A 304 14.44 -10.57 -1.09
C LEU A 304 15.94 -10.33 -1.25
N VAL A 305 16.67 -10.57 -0.18
CA VAL A 305 18.12 -10.40 -0.13
C VAL A 305 18.78 -11.76 -0.35
N PRO A 306 19.60 -11.95 -1.40
CA PRO A 306 20.23 -13.25 -1.65
C PRO A 306 21.26 -13.56 -0.57
N VAL A 307 21.19 -14.77 -0.02
CA VAL A 307 22.05 -15.23 1.08
C VAL A 307 22.61 -16.63 0.82
N LYS A 308 23.67 -16.95 1.54
CA LYS A 308 24.27 -18.29 1.64
C LYS A 308 24.68 -18.56 3.08
N LYS A 309 24.69 -19.82 3.47
CA LYS A 309 25.26 -20.26 4.74
C LYS A 309 26.78 -20.40 4.61
#